data_AF-A0A5D3CVH8-F1
#
_entry.id   AF-A0A5D3CVH8-F1
#
_cell.length_a   1.000
_cell.length_b   1.000
_cell.length_c   1.000
_cell.angle_alpha   90.00
_cell.angle_beta   90.00
_cell.angle_gamma   90.00
#
_symmetry.space_group_name_H-M   'P 1'
#
loop_
_entity.id
_entity.type
_entity.pdbx_description
1 polymer ?
#
loop_
_entity_poly.entity_id
_entity_poly.type
_entity_poly.pdbx_seq_one_letter_code
_entity_poly.pdbx_strand_id
1 'polypeptide(L)'
;MSFALHGYRTSVRTSTGATTFSLVYGMEVVLPIEVEIPSLRVLMEAKFDEAKWIRGRYEQLNFVEEKRLAALSHGQLYQRRLMRAYNKKFQLKGFEKET
;
A
#
# COMPACT_ATOMS: atom_id res chain seq x y z
N MET A 1 -2.84 -15.59 -14.39
CA MET A 1 -2.63 -14.90 -13.10
C MET A 1 -3.66 -15.42 -12.10
N SER A 2 -3.28 -15.85 -10.89
CA SER A 2 -4.27 -16.30 -9.91
C SER A 2 -4.92 -15.12 -9.18
N PHE A 3 -6.21 -15.21 -8.91
CA PHE A 3 -6.98 -14.17 -8.20
C PHE A 3 -6.43 -13.90 -6.79
N ALA A 4 -5.87 -14.91 -6.12
CA ALA A 4 -5.28 -14.79 -4.79
C ALA A 4 -4.09 -13.83 -4.75
N LEU A 5 -3.18 -13.92 -5.73
CA LEU A 5 -2.03 -13.03 -5.80
C LEU A 5 -2.45 -11.59 -6.08
N HIS A 6 -3.45 -11.40 -6.95
CA HIS A 6 -3.98 -10.08 -7.26
C HIS A 6 -4.62 -9.46 -6.01
N GLY A 7 -5.51 -10.18 -5.33
CA GLY A 7 -6.14 -9.71 -4.10
C GLY A 7 -5.12 -9.35 -3.00
N TYR A 8 -4.04 -10.11 -2.86
CA TYR A 8 -2.96 -9.77 -1.92
C TYR A 8 -2.23 -8.47 -2.28
N ARG A 9 -2.06 -8.17 -3.58
CA ARG A 9 -1.38 -6.97 -4.06
C ARG A 9 -2.25 -5.71 -3.95
N THR A 10 -3.56 -5.86 -4.18
CA THR A 10 -4.52 -4.76 -4.22
C THR A 10 -5.22 -4.50 -2.88
N SER A 11 -5.17 -5.43 -1.93
CA SER A 11 -5.76 -5.23 -0.60
C SER A 11 -4.86 -4.40 0.32
N VAL A 12 -5.48 -3.51 1.10
CA VAL A 12 -4.80 -2.70 2.11
C VAL A 12 -4.37 -3.58 3.27
N ARG A 13 -3.08 -3.57 3.61
CA ARG A 13 -2.56 -4.36 4.72
C ARG A 13 -2.69 -3.59 6.03
N THR A 14 -3.26 -4.22 7.06
CA THR A 14 -3.35 -3.66 8.42
C THR A 14 -1.98 -3.32 9.02
N SER A 15 -0.93 -4.02 8.60
CA SER A 15 0.45 -3.80 9.05
C SER A 15 1.10 -2.56 8.48
N THR A 16 0.70 -2.09 7.29
CA THR A 16 1.33 -0.95 6.60
C THR A 16 0.34 0.16 6.24
N GLY A 17 -0.97 -0.05 6.41
CA GLY A 17 -2.01 0.91 6.04
C GLY A 17 -2.13 1.18 4.53
N ALA A 18 -1.41 0.43 3.70
CA ALA A 18 -1.31 0.64 2.26
C ALA A 18 -1.39 -0.70 1.51
N THR A 19 -1.69 -0.64 0.22
CA THR A 19 -1.67 -1.83 -0.67
C THR A 19 -0.23 -2.18 -1.01
N THR A 20 0.08 -3.48 -1.09
CA THR A 20 1.45 -3.93 -1.40
C THR A 20 1.96 -3.37 -2.73
N PHE A 21 1.07 -3.24 -3.71
CA PHE A 21 1.41 -2.67 -5.01
C PHE A 21 1.79 -1.18 -4.92
N SER A 22 1.04 -0.38 -4.15
CA SER A 22 1.33 1.05 -4.00
C SER A 22 2.70 1.33 -3.38
N LEU A 23 3.18 0.45 -2.51
CA LEU A 23 4.53 0.56 -1.95
C LEU A 23 5.61 0.25 -2.98
N VAL A 24 5.41 -0.80 -3.79
CA VAL A 24 6.40 -1.24 -4.79
C VAL A 24 6.47 -0.26 -5.95
N TYR A 25 5.35 0.02 -6.59
CA TYR A 25 5.31 0.82 -7.82
C TYR A 25 5.13 2.31 -7.57
N GLY A 26 4.83 2.68 -6.32
CA GLY A 26 4.63 4.07 -5.99
C GLY A 26 3.36 4.63 -6.60
N MET A 27 2.32 3.84 -6.81
CA MET A 27 1.01 4.37 -7.19
C MET A 27 -0.06 3.36 -6.81
N GLU A 28 -1.25 3.86 -6.53
CA GLU A 28 -2.38 2.98 -6.29
C GLU A 28 -2.66 2.13 -7.52
N VAL A 29 -3.16 0.91 -7.32
CA VAL A 29 -3.40 -0.02 -8.42
C VAL A 29 -4.48 0.55 -9.30
N VAL A 30 -4.07 1.06 -10.45
CA VAL A 30 -4.94 1.17 -11.60
C VAL A 30 -5.00 -0.24 -12.19
N LEU A 31 -6.18 -0.83 -12.27
CA LEU A 31 -6.31 -2.21 -12.76
C LEU A 31 -5.68 -2.30 -14.16
N PRO A 32 -5.04 -3.41 -14.58
CA PRO A 32 -4.48 -3.51 -15.94
C PRO A 32 -5.52 -3.23 -17.04
N ILE A 33 -6.78 -3.59 -16.80
CA ILE A 33 -7.90 -3.25 -17.68
C ILE A 33 -8.16 -1.74 -17.70
N GLU A 34 -7.96 -1.05 -16.58
CA GLU A 34 -7.91 0.41 -16.45
C GLU A 34 -6.53 0.98 -16.78
N VAL A 35 -5.57 0.22 -17.31
CA VAL A 35 -4.39 0.79 -17.98
C VAL A 35 -4.59 0.68 -19.49
N GLU A 36 -5.14 -0.45 -19.94
CA GLU A 36 -5.48 -0.71 -21.34
C GLU A 36 -6.68 0.14 -21.80
N ILE A 37 -7.78 0.19 -21.03
CA ILE A 37 -8.94 1.05 -21.32
C ILE A 37 -8.56 2.53 -21.27
N PRO A 38 -7.76 3.03 -20.31
CA PRO A 38 -7.17 4.36 -20.34
C PRO A 38 -6.17 4.58 -21.43
N SER A 39 -5.38 3.61 -21.89
CA SER A 39 -4.58 3.82 -23.10
C SER A 39 -5.50 4.01 -24.33
N LEU A 40 -6.58 3.24 -24.43
CA LEU A 40 -7.61 3.37 -25.47
C LEU A 40 -8.43 4.66 -25.34
N ARG A 41 -8.82 5.04 -24.11
CA ARG A 41 -9.51 6.29 -23.80
C ARG A 41 -8.58 7.47 -24.02
N VAL A 42 -7.31 7.41 -23.64
CA VAL A 42 -6.28 8.45 -23.90
C VAL A 42 -6.00 8.57 -25.38
N LEU A 43 -6.01 7.47 -26.15
CA LEU A 43 -5.96 7.53 -27.62
C LEU A 43 -7.21 8.23 -28.20
N MET A 44 -8.37 7.98 -27.60
CA MET A 44 -9.66 8.58 -27.97
C MET A 44 -9.82 10.03 -27.47
N GLU A 45 -9.18 10.33 -26.34
CA GLU A 45 -9.03 11.59 -25.61
C GLU A 45 -7.71 12.27 -25.98
N ALA A 46 -7.01 11.92 -27.06
CA ALA A 46 -5.92 12.74 -27.60
C ALA A 46 -6.44 14.10 -28.15
N LYS A 47 -7.76 14.34 -28.02
CA LYS A 47 -8.44 15.64 -28.06
C LYS A 47 -8.55 16.34 -26.69
N PHE A 48 -8.05 15.73 -25.63
CA PHE A 48 -8.05 16.15 -24.23
C PHE A 48 -6.62 16.56 -23.85
N ASP A 49 -6.51 17.65 -23.12
CA ASP A 49 -5.30 18.41 -22.86
C ASP A 49 -4.20 17.57 -22.16
N GLU A 50 -3.26 17.06 -22.95
CA GLU A 50 -2.12 16.23 -22.53
C GLU A 50 -1.37 16.86 -21.34
N ALA A 51 -1.24 18.18 -21.31
CA ALA A 51 -0.57 18.89 -20.24
C ALA A 51 -1.31 18.78 -18.89
N LYS A 52 -2.64 18.68 -18.88
CA LYS A 52 -3.41 18.44 -17.65
C LYS A 52 -3.24 17.02 -17.13
N TRP A 53 -3.22 16.03 -18.03
CA TRP A 53 -3.02 14.64 -17.64
C TRP A 53 -1.62 14.40 -17.08
N ILE A 54 -0.58 14.90 -17.76
CA ILE A 54 0.80 14.85 -17.30
C ILE A 54 0.91 15.48 -15.91
N ARG A 55 0.32 16.65 -15.69
CA ARG A 55 0.30 17.34 -14.39
C ARG A 55 -0.33 16.49 -13.29
N GLY A 56 -1.49 15.90 -13.54
CA GLY A 56 -2.15 15.01 -12.56
C GLY A 56 -1.32 13.76 -12.24
N ARG A 57 -0.61 13.20 -13.23
CA ARG A 57 0.33 12.09 -13.01
C ARG A 57 1.55 12.50 -12.20
N TYR A 58 2.11 13.69 -12.46
CA TYR A 58 3.23 14.24 -11.69
C TYR A 58 2.83 14.51 -10.24
N GLU A 59 1.67 15.10 -10.01
CA GLU A 59 1.14 15.32 -8.65
C GLU A 59 0.98 14.00 -7.90
N GLN A 60 0.35 12.99 -8.53
CA GLN A 60 0.25 11.66 -7.94
C GLN A 60 1.61 11.06 -7.58
N LEU A 61 2.61 11.20 -8.47
CA LEU A 61 3.98 10.73 -8.26
C LEU A 61 4.68 11.48 -7.11
N ASN A 62 4.36 12.74 -6.88
CA ASN A 62 4.92 13.53 -5.79
C ASN A 62 4.45 13.02 -4.42
N PHE A 63 3.18 12.62 -4.29
CA PHE A 63 2.62 12.09 -3.04
C PHE A 63 3.05 10.66 -2.71
N VAL A 64 3.81 10.00 -3.59
CA VAL A 64 4.22 8.60 -3.45
C VAL A 64 5.17 8.40 -2.29
N GLU A 65 6.13 9.30 -2.19
CA GLU A 65 7.16 9.21 -1.17
C GLU A 65 6.55 9.42 0.21
N GLU A 66 5.61 10.34 0.33
CA GLU A 66 4.81 10.54 1.55
C GLU A 66 4.01 9.29 1.92
N LYS A 67 3.33 8.65 0.95
CA LYS A 67 2.60 7.39 1.19
C LYS A 67 3.53 6.27 1.66
N ARG A 68 4.73 6.16 1.07
CA ARG A 68 5.74 5.17 1.50
C ARG A 68 6.25 5.46 2.90
N LEU A 69 6.52 6.71 3.23
CA LEU A 69 6.97 7.13 4.57
C LEU A 69 5.91 6.85 5.63
N ALA A 70 4.65 7.18 5.35
CA ALA A 70 3.52 6.88 6.23
C ALA A 70 3.39 5.37 6.48
N ALA A 71 3.53 4.55 5.42
CA ALA A 71 3.47 3.10 5.55
C ALA A 71 4.64 2.51 6.36
N LEU A 72 5.84 3.07 6.22
CA LEU A 72 7.00 2.69 7.04
C LEU A 72 6.76 3.01 8.52
N SER A 73 6.29 4.22 8.82
CA SER A 73 5.95 4.64 10.19
C SER A 73 4.88 3.74 10.81
N HIS A 74 3.82 3.44 10.05
CA HIS A 74 2.75 2.54 10.49
C HIS A 74 3.26 1.11 10.73
N GLY A 75 4.14 0.60 9.86
CA GLY A 75 4.81 -0.68 10.02
C GLY A 75 5.63 -0.78 11.30
N GLN A 76 6.41 0.27 11.62
CA GLN A 76 7.18 0.33 12.86
C GLN A 76 6.28 0.34 14.10
N LEU A 77 5.20 1.12 14.07
CA LEU A 77 4.22 1.17 15.17
C LEU A 77 3.55 -0.21 15.36
N TYR A 78 3.18 -0.87 14.26
CA TYR A 78 2.60 -2.21 14.29
C TYR A 78 3.58 -3.24 14.90
N GLN A 79 4.84 -3.22 14.48
CA GLN A 79 5.89 -4.08 15.06
C GLN A 79 6.08 -3.83 16.56
N ARG A 80 6.12 -2.56 16.99
CA ARG A 80 6.21 -2.20 18.42
C ARG A 80 5.01 -2.73 19.21
N ARG A 81 3.80 -2.66 18.66
CA ARG A 81 2.60 -3.24 19.29
C ARG A 81 2.71 -4.75 19.44
N LEU A 82 3.18 -5.45 18.40
CA LEU A 82 3.39 -6.89 18.45
C LEU A 82 4.44 -7.29 19.49
N MET A 83 5.59 -6.59 19.53
CA MET A 83 6.63 -6.84 20.55
C MET A 83 6.11 -6.65 21.97
N ARG A 84 5.33 -5.59 22.24
CA ARG A 84 4.72 -5.37 23.55
C ARG A 84 3.74 -6.48 23.93
N ALA A 85 2.88 -6.89 22.98
CA ALA A 85 1.92 -7.98 23.22
C ALA A 85 2.63 -9.32 23.46
N TYR A 86 3.69 -9.59 22.71
CA TYR A 86 4.54 -10.75 22.90
C TYR A 86 5.20 -10.71 24.29
N ASN A 87 5.99 -9.68 24.61
CA ASN A 87 6.68 -9.56 25.89
C ASN A 87 5.72 -9.66 27.09
N LYS A 88 4.51 -9.07 27.01
CA LYS A 88 3.48 -9.21 28.04
C LYS A 88 3.08 -10.67 28.26
N LYS A 89 2.87 -11.45 27.18
CA LYS A 89 2.58 -12.89 27.29
C LYS A 89 3.73 -13.69 27.88
N PHE A 90 4.98 -13.31 27.59
CA PHE A 90 6.16 -13.98 28.16
C PHE A 90 6.33 -13.67 29.64
N GLN A 91 6.07 -12.44 30.07
CA GLN A 91 6.08 -12.10 31.49
C GLN A 91 4.97 -12.82 32.26
N LEU A 92 3.74 -12.87 31.72
CA LEU A 92 2.65 -13.60 32.37
C LEU A 92 2.95 -15.11 32.52
N LYS A 93 3.63 -15.72 31.55
CA LYS A 93 4.04 -17.15 31.63
C LYS A 93 5.22 -17.42 32.57
N GLY A 94 6.01 -16.41 32.91
CA GLY A 94 7.18 -16.55 33.78
C GLY A 94 6.84 -16.58 35.28
N PHE A 95 5.61 -16.20 35.66
CA PHE A 95 5.17 -16.11 37.06
C PHE A 95 4.18 -17.20 37.50
N GLU A 96 3.78 -18.13 36.61
CA GLU A 96 2.87 -19.26 36.96
C GLU A 96 3.61 -20.54 37.37
N LYS A 97 4.91 -20.47 37.68
CA LYS A 97 5.69 -21.61 38.22
C LYS A 97 6.42 -21.22 39.49
N GLU A 98 5.68 -20.96 40.57
CA GLU A 98 6.17 -21.04 41.95
C GLU A 98 4.99 -20.89 42.93
N THR A 99 4.22 -21.98 43.08
CA THR A 99 3.49 -22.38 44.30
C THR A 99 3.11 -23.85 44.19
#